data_AF-A0A4Q4Y9I8-F1
#
_entry.id   AF-A0A4Q4Y9I8-F1
#
_cell.length_a   1.000
_cell.length_b   1.000
_cell.length_c   1.000
_cell.angle_alpha   90.00
_cell.angle_beta   90.00
_cell.angle_gamma   90.00
#
_symmetry.space_group_name_H-M   'P 1'
#
loop_
_entity.id
_entity.type
_entity.pdbx_description
1 polymer ?
#
loop_
_entity_poly.entity_id
_entity_poly.type
_entity_poly.pdbx_seq_one_letter_code
_entity_poly.pdbx_strand_id
1 'polypeptide(L)'
;MVLATNSLSLELAGTPPSDISGYVDPSFAGFGIEPSNFFSFTGMEEPNELTFTLINNLINFTGKPPHIRVGGNTADYMVFDKAQLQWNWILNETPRGRGNFKPNHMVIGPRFVDAANRFPQGTSMTWGLNLAYDEPDWEEAITVMAKQVIAGLTNVELVSFEIGNEPDLYPQNGFRTGEWGGKVYTEEWLQRARVIWEQVLRPNNMPINVFEVANTASTIGTDFQIKDLMSFGIDKQPADSNASYIASWNQHDYFYFFGVSTYPLTLEYLMKLATTEAQFLAWTEQIEQSRATDYPYALREMGIVGPIGMAGVTDVFGAALWTLNFLLYAASLGITSVQFHMTDNSNASAWQPITMYDREPYVRPLYYGIAAFDQTIGPTCTAQVSRLKASYPSEYDEFLRAYTIYQGGHLTSVAVINGKVANISESDKTSVEISITVPSSLSGTELHLSHLTSDGADATNGTTWNGISFEQSGDGTPTRVSDDNTIVKVGSDGSIRFLVRDSQAIVANIGKRVGEGLKQDPAACAAKKTSPAIEIQPPELNKGSDSHEDAESSATILGSSIGGFLVSRHPGLTLFDPAVAVDLDFGRLPNLPQHPQEQRPRV
;
A
#
# COMPACT_ATOMS: atom_id res chain seq x y z
N MET A 1 39.42 28.86 -12.19
CA MET A 1 39.09 27.44 -11.98
C MET A 1 37.57 27.38 -11.95
N VAL A 2 36.92 26.97 -13.04
CA VAL A 2 35.47 26.75 -13.05
C VAL A 2 35.28 25.44 -12.28
N LEU A 3 34.77 25.52 -11.05
CA LEU A 3 34.28 24.33 -10.35
C LEU A 3 33.25 23.71 -11.29
N ALA A 4 33.48 22.46 -11.71
CA ALA A 4 32.47 21.72 -12.45
C ALA A 4 31.22 21.67 -11.57
N THR A 5 30.19 22.42 -11.92
CA THR A 5 28.90 22.32 -11.26
C THR A 5 28.32 20.96 -11.62
N ASN A 6 28.07 20.13 -10.61
CA ASN A 6 27.31 18.91 -10.79
C ASN A 6 25.95 19.30 -11.37
N SER A 7 25.76 18.96 -12.63
CA SER A 7 24.58 19.36 -13.39
C SER A 7 23.91 18.14 -14.01
N LEU A 8 22.60 18.02 -13.83
CA LEU A 8 21.76 17.08 -14.56
C LEU A 8 21.14 17.83 -15.73
N SER A 9 21.30 17.32 -16.96
CA SER A 9 20.61 17.84 -18.14
C SER A 9 19.42 16.95 -18.49
N LEU A 10 18.23 17.54 -18.60
CA LEU A 10 16.98 16.86 -18.96
C LEU A 10 16.37 17.51 -20.19
N GLU A 11 15.97 16.70 -21.17
CA GLU A 11 15.17 17.16 -22.31
C GLU A 11 13.73 16.67 -22.14
N LEU A 12 12.78 17.59 -22.15
CA LEU A 12 11.36 17.26 -21.96
C LEU A 12 10.62 17.32 -23.28
N ALA A 13 9.82 16.29 -23.55
CA ALA A 13 8.86 16.31 -24.64
C ALA A 13 7.59 17.05 -24.19
N GLY A 14 6.99 17.84 -25.08
CA GLY A 14 5.71 18.50 -24.80
C GLY A 14 4.52 17.53 -24.82
N THR A 15 4.70 16.39 -25.49
CA THR A 15 3.74 15.30 -25.62
C THR A 15 4.27 14.05 -24.91
N PRO A 16 3.39 13.19 -24.38
CA PRO A 16 3.78 11.94 -23.74
C PRO A 16 4.70 11.07 -24.61
N PRO A 17 5.71 10.41 -24.02
CA PRO A 17 6.45 9.35 -24.70
C PRO A 17 5.56 8.12 -24.93
N SER A 18 5.98 7.24 -25.84
CA SER A 18 5.19 6.05 -26.21
C SER A 18 5.07 5.00 -25.10
N ASP A 19 6.01 4.99 -24.16
CA ASP A 19 6.07 4.08 -23.01
C ASP A 19 5.56 4.73 -21.72
N ILE A 20 4.79 5.81 -21.82
CA ILE A 20 4.17 6.45 -20.65
C ILE A 20 3.19 5.50 -19.94
N SER A 21 3.01 5.68 -18.63
CA SER A 21 1.96 4.97 -17.88
C SER A 21 0.57 5.17 -18.48
N GLY A 22 -0.36 4.27 -18.13
CA GLY A 22 -1.79 4.57 -18.22
C GLY A 22 -2.18 5.75 -17.32
N TYR A 23 -3.45 6.16 -17.37
CA TYR A 23 -3.94 7.17 -16.43
C TYR A 23 -3.81 6.67 -14.99
N VAL A 24 -3.20 7.46 -14.12
CA VAL A 24 -3.09 7.19 -12.68
C VAL A 24 -4.46 7.40 -12.03
N ASP A 25 -4.93 6.45 -11.23
CA ASP A 25 -6.16 6.64 -10.46
C ASP A 25 -5.95 7.68 -9.36
N PRO A 26 -6.87 8.62 -9.12
CA PRO A 26 -6.75 9.56 -8.01
C PRO A 26 -6.71 8.89 -6.62
N SER A 27 -7.13 7.63 -6.49
CA SER A 27 -6.99 6.80 -5.28
C SER A 27 -5.74 5.94 -5.25
N PHE A 28 -4.79 6.15 -6.18
CA PHE A 28 -3.62 5.28 -6.39
C PHE A 28 -2.79 5.06 -5.13
N ALA A 29 -2.46 6.13 -4.41
CA ALA A 29 -1.72 6.06 -3.15
C ALA A 29 -2.69 5.85 -1.99
N GLY A 30 -2.95 4.59 -1.67
CA GLY A 30 -3.86 4.15 -0.63
C GLY A 30 -3.18 3.57 0.61
N PHE A 31 -3.99 2.96 1.47
CA PHE A 31 -3.55 2.36 2.73
C PHE A 31 -4.10 0.95 2.90
N GLY A 32 -3.25 0.02 3.31
CA GLY A 32 -3.62 -1.34 3.71
C GLY A 32 -3.57 -1.41 5.23
N ILE A 33 -4.69 -1.64 5.89
CA ILE A 33 -4.78 -1.63 7.35
C ILE A 33 -5.01 -3.04 7.85
N GLU A 34 -4.12 -3.48 8.74
CA GLU A 34 -4.20 -4.74 9.46
C GLU A 34 -5.52 -4.80 10.26
N PRO A 35 -6.38 -5.84 10.09
CA PRO A 35 -7.65 -5.96 10.80
C PRO A 35 -7.55 -5.82 12.32
N SER A 36 -6.48 -6.33 12.95
CA SER A 36 -6.24 -6.15 14.38
C SER A 36 -6.05 -4.69 14.81
N ASN A 37 -5.56 -3.82 13.91
CA ASN A 37 -5.34 -2.41 14.19
C ASN A 37 -6.42 -1.51 13.57
N PHE A 38 -7.44 -2.07 12.91
CA PHE A 38 -8.44 -1.30 12.18
C PHE A 38 -9.13 -0.24 13.06
N PHE A 39 -9.57 -0.62 14.26
CA PHE A 39 -10.16 0.32 15.21
C PHE A 39 -9.17 1.36 15.76
N SER A 40 -7.87 1.08 15.79
CA SER A 40 -6.87 2.11 16.14
C SER A 40 -6.93 3.25 15.12
N PHE A 41 -7.02 2.92 13.82
CA PHE A 41 -7.07 3.89 12.72
C PHE A 41 -8.46 4.51 12.50
N THR A 42 -9.55 3.75 12.65
CA THR A 42 -10.91 4.29 12.45
C THR A 42 -11.51 4.89 13.73
N GLY A 43 -10.90 4.63 14.87
CA GLY A 43 -11.41 4.92 16.21
C GLY A 43 -12.19 3.75 16.82
N MET A 44 -12.25 3.72 18.16
CA MET A 44 -13.03 2.75 18.93
C MET A 44 -14.49 3.25 19.03
N GLU A 45 -14.98 3.58 20.23
CA GLU A 45 -16.32 4.19 20.41
C GLU A 45 -16.43 5.54 19.68
N GLU A 46 -15.36 6.34 19.72
CA GLU A 46 -15.27 7.63 19.04
C GLU A 46 -14.38 7.52 17.78
N PRO A 47 -14.70 8.25 16.69
CA PRO A 47 -13.86 8.32 15.50
C PRO A 47 -12.43 8.82 15.78
N ASN A 48 -11.48 8.35 14.98
CA ASN A 48 -10.10 8.85 15.01
C ASN A 48 -9.97 10.11 14.14
N GLU A 49 -10.10 11.28 14.77
CA GLU A 49 -10.10 12.58 14.07
C GLU A 49 -8.80 12.85 13.29
N LEU A 50 -7.65 12.43 13.80
CA LEU A 50 -6.37 12.57 13.08
C LEU A 50 -6.41 11.81 11.75
N THR A 51 -6.84 10.55 11.76
CA THR A 51 -6.91 9.71 10.56
C THR A 51 -7.84 10.35 9.53
N PHE A 52 -9.03 10.77 9.92
CA PHE A 52 -9.98 11.35 8.96
C PHE A 52 -9.56 12.74 8.48
N THR A 53 -8.87 13.54 9.29
CA THR A 53 -8.28 14.81 8.84
C THR A 53 -7.20 14.58 7.78
N LEU A 54 -6.30 13.62 8.00
CA LEU A 54 -5.27 13.26 7.03
C LEU A 54 -5.86 12.72 5.73
N ILE A 55 -6.87 11.86 5.79
CA ILE A 55 -7.56 11.36 4.59
C ILE A 55 -8.25 12.51 3.84
N ASN A 56 -8.91 13.43 4.54
CA ASN A 56 -9.56 14.59 3.93
C ASN A 56 -8.57 15.53 3.23
N ASN A 57 -7.33 15.65 3.73
CA ASN A 57 -6.29 16.40 3.06
C ASN A 57 -5.92 15.79 1.70
N LEU A 58 -5.81 14.47 1.62
CA LEU A 58 -5.53 13.77 0.37
C LEU A 58 -6.70 13.92 -0.62
N ILE A 59 -7.95 13.81 -0.14
CA ILE A 59 -9.15 14.09 -0.94
C ILE A 59 -9.12 15.51 -1.53
N ASN A 60 -8.66 16.50 -0.77
CA ASN A 60 -8.55 17.88 -1.27
C ASN A 60 -7.54 18.02 -2.42
N PHE A 61 -6.58 17.10 -2.55
CA PHE A 61 -5.60 17.10 -3.63
C PHE A 61 -6.09 16.33 -4.87
N THR A 62 -6.72 15.17 -4.67
CA THR A 62 -7.06 14.23 -5.75
C THR A 62 -8.55 14.24 -6.12
N GLY A 63 -9.39 14.88 -5.31
CA GLY A 63 -10.85 14.87 -5.49
C GLY A 63 -11.50 13.50 -5.23
N LYS A 64 -10.75 12.51 -4.75
CA LYS A 64 -11.24 11.15 -4.45
C LYS A 64 -10.51 10.59 -3.23
N PRO A 65 -11.17 9.83 -2.33
CA PRO A 65 -10.49 9.24 -1.20
C PRO A 65 -9.41 8.24 -1.62
N PRO A 66 -8.32 8.10 -0.85
CA PRO A 66 -7.37 7.01 -1.02
C PRO A 66 -8.08 5.66 -0.91
N HIS A 67 -7.63 4.68 -1.70
CA HIS A 67 -8.17 3.31 -1.63
C HIS A 67 -7.73 2.67 -0.30
N ILE A 68 -8.68 2.09 0.44
CA ILE A 68 -8.42 1.38 1.70
C ILE A 68 -8.52 -0.13 1.49
N ARG A 69 -7.47 -0.87 1.85
CA ARG A 69 -7.50 -2.34 1.92
C ARG A 69 -7.57 -2.77 3.38
N VAL A 70 -8.54 -3.62 3.71
CA VAL A 70 -8.68 -4.23 5.05
C VAL A 70 -8.19 -5.67 4.93
N GLY A 71 -6.95 -5.92 5.33
CA GLY A 71 -6.29 -7.20 5.11
C GLY A 71 -4.92 -7.27 5.80
N GLY A 72 -4.17 -8.34 5.57
CA GLY A 72 -2.94 -8.65 6.30
C GLY A 72 -3.10 -9.99 7.00
N ASN A 73 -2.11 -10.37 7.81
CA ASN A 73 -2.08 -11.70 8.43
C ASN A 73 -3.33 -11.98 9.27
N THR A 74 -3.82 -11.00 10.01
CA THR A 74 -4.98 -11.11 10.90
C THR A 74 -6.29 -11.24 10.14
N ALA A 75 -6.32 -10.97 8.83
CA ALA A 75 -7.48 -11.29 8.00
C ALA A 75 -7.74 -12.80 7.91
N ASP A 76 -6.66 -13.59 8.00
CA ASP A 76 -6.73 -15.04 8.08
C ASP A 76 -6.95 -15.55 9.51
N TYR A 77 -7.04 -14.67 10.51
CA TYR A 77 -7.26 -15.03 11.92
C TYR A 77 -8.66 -14.65 12.42
N MET A 78 -9.40 -13.86 11.64
CA MET A 78 -10.67 -13.28 12.05
C MET A 78 -11.88 -14.10 11.57
N VAL A 79 -12.86 -14.22 12.45
CA VAL A 79 -14.21 -14.72 12.15
C VAL A 79 -15.27 -13.75 12.66
N PHE A 80 -16.44 -13.75 12.03
CA PHE A 80 -17.54 -12.87 12.40
C PHE A 80 -18.50 -13.53 13.40
N ASP A 81 -18.87 -12.80 14.44
CA ASP A 81 -19.97 -13.13 15.35
C ASP A 81 -20.89 -11.91 15.53
N LYS A 82 -22.17 -12.08 15.20
CA LYS A 82 -23.20 -11.04 15.36
C LYS A 82 -23.44 -10.63 16.83
N ALA A 83 -23.05 -11.46 17.79
CA ALA A 83 -23.17 -11.18 19.22
C ALA A 83 -22.02 -10.29 19.74
N GLN A 84 -20.93 -10.13 18.98
CA GLN A 84 -19.83 -9.22 19.33
C GLN A 84 -20.21 -7.77 18.95
N LEU A 85 -20.77 -7.03 19.91
CA LEU A 85 -21.30 -5.68 19.67
C LEU A 85 -20.35 -4.53 20.10
N GLN A 86 -19.16 -4.85 20.58
CA GLN A 86 -18.17 -3.86 21.03
C GLN A 86 -17.48 -3.20 19.83
N TRP A 87 -17.05 -1.95 20.01
CA TRP A 87 -16.14 -1.26 19.08
C TRP A 87 -14.70 -1.76 19.24
N ASN A 88 -14.54 -3.08 19.17
CA ASN A 88 -13.29 -3.78 19.26
C ASN A 88 -13.46 -5.19 18.69
N TRP A 89 -12.35 -5.82 18.29
CA TRP A 89 -12.31 -7.27 18.18
C TRP A 89 -12.01 -7.89 19.55
N ILE A 90 -12.34 -9.17 19.73
CA ILE A 90 -11.98 -9.92 20.94
C ILE A 90 -11.28 -11.22 20.58
N LEU A 91 -10.57 -11.80 21.56
CA LEU A 91 -10.02 -13.14 21.41
C LEU A 91 -11.15 -14.18 21.45
N ASN A 92 -11.07 -15.16 20.57
CA ASN A 92 -11.91 -16.36 20.64
C ASN A 92 -11.47 -17.22 21.83
N GLU A 93 -12.41 -17.58 22.70
CA GLU A 93 -12.14 -18.42 23.87
C GLU A 93 -11.84 -19.88 23.51
N THR A 94 -12.28 -20.33 22.32
CA THR A 94 -12.10 -21.71 21.85
C THR A 94 -11.58 -21.76 20.41
N PRO A 95 -10.36 -21.24 20.17
CA PRO A 95 -9.82 -21.17 18.83
C PRO A 95 -9.45 -22.58 18.32
N ARG A 96 -9.68 -22.83 17.03
CA ARG A 96 -9.46 -24.12 16.33
C ARG A 96 -8.77 -23.89 14.98
N GLY A 97 -8.47 -24.97 14.25
CA GLY A 97 -7.67 -24.90 13.03
C GLY A 97 -6.17 -25.12 13.25
N ARG A 98 -5.47 -25.31 12.14
CA ARG A 98 -4.00 -25.35 12.09
C ARG A 98 -3.44 -23.95 11.93
N GLY A 99 -2.19 -23.75 12.28
CA GLY A 99 -1.56 -22.43 12.30
C GLY A 99 -0.89 -22.13 13.63
N ASN A 100 0.17 -21.32 13.58
CA ASN A 100 0.86 -20.75 14.73
C ASN A 100 -0.11 -19.88 15.54
N PHE A 101 -0.80 -18.97 14.85
CA PHE A 101 -2.05 -18.37 15.30
C PHE A 101 -3.21 -19.15 14.69
N LYS A 102 -4.30 -19.30 15.44
CA LYS A 102 -5.45 -20.05 14.96
C LYS A 102 -6.25 -19.21 13.96
N PRO A 103 -6.75 -19.78 12.85
CA PRO A 103 -7.45 -19.00 11.83
C PRO A 103 -8.77 -18.38 12.31
N ASN A 104 -9.27 -18.74 13.49
CA ASN A 104 -10.41 -18.09 14.13
C ASN A 104 -10.07 -17.49 15.51
N HIS A 105 -8.80 -17.15 15.73
CA HIS A 105 -8.33 -16.63 17.02
C HIS A 105 -8.96 -15.27 17.38
N MET A 106 -9.41 -14.51 16.38
CA MET A 106 -10.01 -13.20 16.56
C MET A 106 -11.48 -13.23 16.17
N VAL A 107 -12.33 -12.59 16.97
CA VAL A 107 -13.76 -12.44 16.72
C VAL A 107 -14.07 -10.96 16.52
N ILE A 108 -14.64 -10.65 15.36
CA ILE A 108 -15.20 -9.33 15.03
C ILE A 108 -16.72 -9.43 15.00
N GLY A 109 -17.40 -8.28 15.10
CA GLY A 109 -18.84 -8.21 14.91
C GLY A 109 -19.26 -6.95 14.16
N PRO A 110 -20.56 -6.57 14.20
CA PRO A 110 -21.11 -5.53 13.34
C PRO A 110 -20.37 -4.19 13.38
N ARG A 111 -19.81 -3.82 14.55
CA ARG A 111 -19.07 -2.56 14.70
C ARG A 111 -17.80 -2.47 13.86
N PHE A 112 -17.24 -3.59 13.42
CA PHE A 112 -16.10 -3.60 12.52
C PHE A 112 -16.48 -3.06 11.13
N VAL A 113 -17.68 -3.39 10.65
CA VAL A 113 -18.23 -2.84 9.40
C VAL A 113 -18.70 -1.39 9.60
N ASP A 114 -19.28 -1.05 10.76
CA ASP A 114 -19.60 0.35 11.08
C ASP A 114 -18.35 1.24 11.11
N ALA A 115 -17.22 0.72 11.59
CA ALA A 115 -15.94 1.43 11.59
C ALA A 115 -15.45 1.72 10.17
N ALA A 116 -15.63 0.78 9.23
CA ALA A 116 -15.33 1.00 7.83
C ALA A 116 -16.21 2.12 7.22
N ASN A 117 -17.48 2.24 7.63
CA ASN A 117 -18.36 3.31 7.16
C ASN A 117 -17.97 4.72 7.67
N ARG A 118 -17.01 4.84 8.59
CA ARG A 118 -16.49 6.16 9.00
C ARG A 118 -15.58 6.80 7.97
N PHE A 119 -14.99 6.02 7.06
CA PHE A 119 -14.22 6.59 5.96
C PHE A 119 -15.11 7.50 5.09
N PRO A 120 -14.56 8.56 4.49
CA PRO A 120 -15.32 9.49 3.66
C PRO A 120 -16.10 8.80 2.53
N GLN A 121 -17.20 9.42 2.12
CA GLN A 121 -18.05 8.89 1.07
C GLN A 121 -17.26 8.65 -0.23
N GLY A 122 -17.46 7.49 -0.86
CA GLY A 122 -16.78 7.13 -2.11
C GLY A 122 -15.37 6.57 -1.92
N THR A 123 -14.96 6.25 -0.68
CA THR A 123 -13.74 5.48 -0.43
C THR A 123 -13.86 4.10 -1.07
N SER A 124 -12.98 3.80 -2.03
CA SER A 124 -12.83 2.45 -2.58
C SER A 124 -12.24 1.53 -1.52
N MET A 125 -12.85 0.37 -1.32
CA MET A 125 -12.49 -0.58 -0.29
C MET A 125 -12.27 -1.99 -0.84
N THR A 126 -11.11 -2.56 -0.53
CA THR A 126 -10.82 -3.99 -0.72
C THR A 126 -10.91 -4.70 0.62
N TRP A 127 -11.57 -5.85 0.65
CA TRP A 127 -11.84 -6.56 1.89
C TRP A 127 -11.29 -7.99 1.90
N GLY A 128 -10.44 -8.31 2.89
CA GLY A 128 -9.90 -9.65 3.11
C GLY A 128 -10.88 -10.63 3.71
N LEU A 129 -10.96 -11.82 3.11
CA LEU A 129 -11.73 -12.97 3.56
C LEU A 129 -10.78 -14.10 3.94
N ASN A 130 -11.10 -14.77 5.03
CA ASN A 130 -10.24 -15.77 5.67
C ASN A 130 -10.19 -17.08 4.86
N LEU A 131 -9.04 -17.38 4.26
CA LEU A 131 -8.77 -18.63 3.55
C LEU A 131 -8.09 -19.66 4.46
N ALA A 132 -7.32 -19.19 5.44
CA ALA A 132 -6.61 -20.05 6.37
C ALA A 132 -7.56 -20.97 7.16
N TYR A 133 -8.76 -20.50 7.48
CA TYR A 133 -9.79 -21.28 8.18
C TYR A 133 -10.36 -22.40 7.28
N ASP A 134 -9.97 -23.64 7.58
CA ASP A 134 -10.29 -24.85 6.79
C ASP A 134 -11.13 -25.90 7.55
N GLU A 135 -11.69 -25.51 8.70
CA GLU A 135 -12.56 -26.36 9.51
C GLU A 135 -13.89 -26.67 8.78
N PRO A 136 -14.65 -27.72 9.19
CA PRO A 136 -15.84 -28.17 8.44
C PRO A 136 -16.91 -27.11 8.15
N ASP A 137 -16.95 -26.02 8.90
CA ASP A 137 -17.87 -24.89 8.78
C ASP A 137 -17.27 -23.66 8.05
N TRP A 138 -16.11 -23.81 7.37
CA TRP A 138 -15.47 -22.70 6.66
C TRP A 138 -16.38 -22.01 5.63
N GLU A 139 -17.26 -22.78 4.98
CA GLU A 139 -18.21 -22.28 3.99
C GLU A 139 -19.21 -21.31 4.60
N GLU A 140 -19.72 -21.62 5.81
CA GLU A 140 -20.58 -20.74 6.57
C GLU A 140 -19.80 -19.51 7.04
N ALA A 141 -18.60 -19.70 7.60
CA ALA A 141 -17.79 -18.60 8.14
C ALA A 141 -17.46 -17.54 7.07
N ILE A 142 -16.97 -17.96 5.90
CA ILE A 142 -16.58 -17.04 4.83
C ILE A 142 -17.80 -16.34 4.20
N THR A 143 -18.92 -17.04 4.03
CA THR A 143 -20.14 -16.45 3.46
C THR A 143 -20.85 -15.53 4.43
N VAL A 144 -20.83 -15.83 5.74
CA VAL A 144 -21.32 -14.91 6.77
C VAL A 144 -20.54 -13.61 6.70
N MET A 145 -19.20 -13.66 6.68
CA MET A 145 -18.40 -12.44 6.60
C MET A 145 -18.69 -11.64 5.33
N ALA A 146 -18.66 -12.28 4.15
CA ALA A 146 -18.95 -11.61 2.89
C ALA A 146 -20.36 -10.98 2.85
N LYS A 147 -21.39 -11.66 3.39
CA LYS A 147 -22.75 -11.10 3.53
C LYS A 147 -22.78 -9.86 4.43
N GLN A 148 -22.03 -9.86 5.54
CA GLN A 148 -21.97 -8.72 6.45
C GLN A 148 -21.29 -7.50 5.80
N VAL A 149 -20.23 -7.73 5.03
CA VAL A 149 -19.56 -6.65 4.29
C VAL A 149 -20.53 -6.04 3.26
N ILE A 150 -21.16 -6.86 2.42
CA ILE A 150 -22.06 -6.38 1.37
C ILE A 150 -23.30 -5.68 1.93
N ALA A 151 -23.87 -6.22 3.02
CA ALA A 151 -25.06 -5.63 3.62
C ALA A 151 -24.74 -4.39 4.49
N GLY A 152 -23.54 -4.34 5.07
CA GLY A 152 -23.19 -3.34 6.07
C GLY A 152 -22.40 -2.15 5.53
N LEU A 153 -21.64 -2.28 4.44
CA LEU A 153 -20.95 -1.15 3.83
C LEU A 153 -21.95 -0.25 3.10
N THR A 154 -22.17 0.94 3.64
CA THR A 154 -23.20 1.90 3.19
C THR A 154 -22.63 3.27 2.82
N ASN A 155 -21.43 3.61 3.31
CA ASN A 155 -20.77 4.89 3.02
C ASN A 155 -19.54 4.75 2.12
N VAL A 156 -18.96 3.56 2.05
CA VAL A 156 -17.78 3.23 1.23
C VAL A 156 -18.18 2.34 0.06
N GLU A 157 -17.35 2.32 -0.97
CA GLU A 157 -17.55 1.49 -2.16
C GLU A 157 -16.69 0.23 -2.03
N LEU A 158 -17.31 -0.92 -1.77
CA LEU A 158 -16.62 -2.20 -1.93
C LEU A 158 -16.24 -2.36 -3.40
N VAL A 159 -14.95 -2.46 -3.70
CA VAL A 159 -14.46 -2.66 -5.08
C VAL A 159 -13.95 -4.07 -5.32
N SER A 160 -13.49 -4.75 -4.27
CA SER A 160 -13.00 -6.12 -4.39
C SER A 160 -12.94 -6.89 -3.07
N PHE A 161 -12.90 -8.22 -3.18
CA PHE A 161 -12.55 -9.13 -2.10
C PHE A 161 -11.16 -9.74 -2.33
N GLU A 162 -10.45 -10.03 -1.26
CA GLU A 162 -9.26 -10.88 -1.24
C GLU A 162 -9.61 -12.18 -0.53
N ILE A 163 -9.10 -13.33 -0.98
CA ILE A 163 -9.33 -14.62 -0.32
C ILE A 163 -7.97 -15.14 0.14
N GLY A 164 -7.72 -14.96 1.44
CA GLY A 164 -6.43 -15.23 2.09
C GLY A 164 -5.45 -14.06 2.01
N ASN A 165 -4.40 -14.17 2.80
CA ASN A 165 -3.28 -13.26 2.85
C ASN A 165 -1.97 -14.05 2.80
N GLU A 166 -1.09 -13.75 1.84
CA GLU A 166 0.22 -14.38 1.68
C GLU A 166 0.17 -15.92 1.69
N PRO A 167 -0.65 -16.54 0.82
CA PRO A 167 -0.81 -17.99 0.77
C PRO A 167 0.50 -18.73 0.47
N ASP A 168 1.48 -18.07 -0.13
CA ASP A 168 2.85 -18.57 -0.33
C ASP A 168 3.59 -18.83 1.01
N LEU A 169 3.14 -18.22 2.11
CA LEU A 169 3.70 -18.38 3.45
C LEU A 169 2.89 -19.33 4.37
N TYR A 170 1.80 -19.91 3.89
CA TYR A 170 0.96 -20.80 4.70
C TYR A 170 1.70 -22.04 5.28
N PRO A 171 2.70 -22.64 4.60
CA PRO A 171 3.54 -23.67 5.22
C PRO A 171 4.33 -23.18 6.43
N GLN A 172 4.87 -21.97 6.36
CA GLN A 172 5.68 -21.33 7.41
C GLN A 172 4.81 -20.92 8.60
N ASN A 173 3.60 -20.43 8.32
CA ASN A 173 2.65 -19.99 9.33
C ASN A 173 1.83 -21.17 9.91
N GLY A 174 1.99 -22.38 9.35
CA GLY A 174 1.41 -23.62 9.84
C GLY A 174 -0.05 -23.86 9.43
N PHE A 175 -0.61 -23.04 8.53
CA PHE A 175 -1.97 -23.19 8.02
C PHE A 175 -2.13 -24.38 7.08
N ARG A 176 -1.09 -24.67 6.31
CA ARG A 176 -1.07 -25.76 5.33
C ARG A 176 0.26 -26.51 5.43
N THR A 177 0.31 -27.74 4.93
CA THR A 177 1.50 -28.60 4.94
C THR A 177 1.52 -29.49 3.70
N GLY A 178 2.63 -30.20 3.45
CA GLY A 178 2.72 -31.19 2.38
C GLY A 178 2.76 -30.53 1.00
N GLU A 179 1.84 -30.94 0.11
CA GLU A 179 1.76 -30.52 -1.31
C GLU A 179 1.27 -29.07 -1.51
N TRP A 180 1.22 -28.25 -0.46
CA TRP A 180 0.79 -26.87 -0.58
C TRP A 180 1.74 -26.07 -1.50
N GLY A 181 1.13 -25.38 -2.47
CA GLY A 181 1.78 -24.58 -3.50
C GLY A 181 0.70 -23.92 -4.37
N GLY A 182 1.11 -23.15 -5.37
CA GLY A 182 0.24 -22.37 -6.26
C GLY A 182 -0.87 -23.20 -6.90
N LYS A 183 -0.62 -24.48 -7.20
CA LYS A 183 -1.65 -25.39 -7.73
C LYS A 183 -2.76 -25.69 -6.72
N VAL A 184 -2.39 -26.12 -5.50
CA VAL A 184 -3.37 -26.43 -4.44
C VAL A 184 -4.08 -25.16 -3.99
N TYR A 185 -3.36 -24.05 -3.90
CA TYR A 185 -3.95 -22.73 -3.67
C TYR A 185 -5.00 -22.40 -4.74
N THR A 186 -4.69 -22.60 -6.03
CA THR A 186 -5.64 -22.34 -7.13
C THR A 186 -6.94 -23.15 -6.95
N GLU A 187 -6.82 -24.42 -6.59
CA GLU A 187 -7.98 -25.30 -6.34
C GLU A 187 -8.83 -24.81 -5.15
N GLU A 188 -8.20 -24.49 -4.02
CA GLU A 188 -8.90 -23.97 -2.85
C GLU A 188 -9.51 -22.59 -3.12
N TRP A 189 -8.75 -21.65 -3.68
CA TRP A 189 -9.21 -20.30 -3.98
C TRP A 189 -10.44 -20.33 -4.89
N LEU A 190 -10.43 -21.14 -5.96
CA LEU A 190 -11.59 -21.31 -6.85
C LEU A 190 -12.80 -21.92 -6.12
N GLN A 191 -12.59 -22.77 -5.11
CA GLN A 191 -13.67 -23.30 -4.27
C GLN A 191 -14.32 -22.18 -3.46
N ARG A 192 -13.51 -21.30 -2.83
CA ARG A 192 -14.01 -20.19 -2.01
C ARG A 192 -14.69 -19.14 -2.89
N ALA A 193 -14.07 -18.76 -4.01
CA ALA A 193 -14.63 -17.81 -4.97
C ALA A 193 -15.99 -18.30 -5.51
N ARG A 194 -16.10 -19.58 -5.86
CA ARG A 194 -17.39 -20.17 -6.30
C ARG A 194 -18.47 -20.07 -5.22
N VAL A 195 -18.16 -20.46 -3.98
CA VAL A 195 -19.11 -20.40 -2.86
C VAL A 195 -19.59 -18.97 -2.62
N ILE A 196 -18.66 -18.01 -2.55
CA ILE A 196 -19.00 -16.60 -2.34
C ILE A 196 -19.84 -16.09 -3.52
N TRP A 197 -19.47 -16.44 -4.75
CA TRP A 197 -20.23 -16.09 -5.94
C TRP A 197 -21.67 -16.61 -5.90
N GLU A 198 -21.87 -17.91 -5.66
CA GLU A 198 -23.18 -18.55 -5.69
C GLU A 198 -24.08 -18.11 -4.52
N GLN A 199 -23.52 -17.97 -3.31
CA GLN A 199 -24.30 -17.74 -2.09
C GLN A 199 -24.40 -16.28 -1.66
N VAL A 200 -23.53 -15.41 -2.20
CA VAL A 200 -23.44 -14.02 -1.77
C VAL A 200 -23.54 -13.07 -2.96
N LEU A 201 -22.63 -13.14 -3.92
CA LEU A 201 -22.56 -12.13 -4.99
C LEU A 201 -23.76 -12.20 -5.94
N ARG A 202 -24.06 -13.38 -6.47
CA ARG A 202 -25.15 -13.60 -7.44
C ARG A 202 -26.53 -13.24 -6.86
N PRO A 203 -26.90 -13.67 -5.63
CA PRO A 203 -28.17 -13.24 -5.02
C PRO A 203 -28.27 -11.72 -4.79
N ASN A 204 -27.14 -11.04 -4.65
CA ASN A 204 -27.07 -9.59 -4.46
C ASN A 204 -26.80 -8.82 -5.78
N ASN A 205 -26.93 -9.47 -6.95
CA ASN A 205 -26.69 -8.88 -8.28
C ASN A 205 -25.30 -8.24 -8.44
N MET A 206 -24.30 -8.74 -7.72
CA MET A 206 -22.93 -8.28 -7.84
C MET A 206 -22.23 -8.89 -9.06
N PRO A 207 -21.20 -8.22 -9.60
CA PRO A 207 -20.37 -8.79 -10.66
C PRO A 207 -19.59 -10.02 -10.16
N ILE A 208 -19.32 -10.94 -11.07
CA ILE A 208 -18.55 -12.16 -10.77
C ILE A 208 -17.04 -11.90 -10.62
N ASN A 209 -16.53 -10.94 -11.38
CA ASN A 209 -15.14 -10.52 -11.44
C ASN A 209 -14.84 -9.47 -10.35
N VAL A 210 -14.82 -9.91 -9.10
CA VAL A 210 -14.66 -9.03 -7.92
C VAL A 210 -13.45 -9.38 -7.06
N PHE A 211 -12.74 -10.47 -7.37
CA PHE A 211 -11.67 -10.95 -6.50
C PHE A 211 -10.28 -10.49 -6.96
N GLU A 212 -9.46 -10.05 -6.03
CA GLU A 212 -8.04 -9.83 -6.26
C GLU A 212 -7.24 -11.06 -5.83
N VAL A 213 -6.26 -11.43 -6.64
CA VAL A 213 -5.50 -12.69 -6.51
C VAL A 213 -4.02 -12.43 -6.84
N ALA A 214 -3.00 -13.02 -6.22
CA ALA A 214 -3.05 -14.06 -5.20
C ALA A 214 -2.72 -13.56 -3.78
N ASN A 215 -2.52 -12.25 -3.59
CA ASN A 215 -2.19 -11.66 -2.29
C ASN A 215 -0.85 -12.16 -1.74
N THR A 216 0.12 -12.44 -2.62
CA THR A 216 1.37 -13.14 -2.27
C THR A 216 2.40 -12.23 -1.63
N ALA A 217 3.14 -12.74 -0.63
CA ALA A 217 4.29 -12.06 -0.04
C ALA A 217 5.43 -11.95 -1.05
N SER A 218 5.71 -13.06 -1.74
CA SER A 218 6.69 -13.12 -2.82
C SER A 218 6.42 -14.24 -3.81
N THR A 219 6.69 -14.00 -5.09
CA THR A 219 6.60 -15.02 -6.15
C THR A 219 7.96 -15.54 -6.60
N ILE A 220 9.05 -15.05 -6.01
CA ILE A 220 10.41 -15.41 -6.41
C ILE A 220 10.70 -16.87 -6.01
N GLY A 221 10.91 -17.72 -7.01
CA GLY A 221 11.24 -19.13 -6.80
C GLY A 221 10.08 -19.99 -6.31
N THR A 222 8.85 -19.48 -6.36
CA THR A 222 7.61 -20.22 -6.03
C THR A 222 6.81 -20.51 -7.30
N ASP A 223 5.79 -21.36 -7.20
CA ASP A 223 4.80 -21.63 -8.25
C ASP A 223 3.56 -20.71 -8.15
N PHE A 224 3.70 -19.57 -7.45
CA PHE A 224 2.68 -18.54 -7.31
C PHE A 224 2.83 -17.39 -8.32
N GLN A 225 3.79 -17.46 -9.26
CA GLN A 225 3.89 -16.45 -10.32
C GLN A 225 2.62 -16.46 -11.18
N ILE A 226 2.27 -15.31 -11.74
CA ILE A 226 1.06 -15.15 -12.57
C ILE A 226 0.98 -16.20 -13.67
N LYS A 227 2.09 -16.45 -14.39
CA LYS A 227 2.12 -17.49 -15.44
C LYS A 227 1.81 -18.89 -14.93
N ASP A 228 2.24 -19.22 -13.71
CA ASP A 228 2.06 -20.54 -13.12
C ASP A 228 0.62 -20.70 -12.67
N LEU A 229 0.06 -19.72 -11.96
CA LEU A 229 -1.36 -19.71 -11.55
C LEU A 229 -2.31 -19.76 -12.76
N MET A 230 -2.00 -19.03 -13.83
CA MET A 230 -2.72 -19.14 -15.11
C MET A 230 -2.63 -20.55 -15.71
N SER A 231 -1.45 -21.19 -15.65
CA SER A 231 -1.29 -22.58 -16.11
C SER A 231 -2.08 -23.60 -15.28
N PHE A 232 -2.35 -23.28 -14.01
CA PHE A 232 -3.20 -24.07 -13.12
C PHE A 232 -4.70 -23.78 -13.29
N GLY A 233 -5.05 -22.78 -14.13
CA GLY A 233 -6.43 -22.44 -14.45
C GLY A 233 -7.11 -21.58 -13.39
N ILE A 234 -6.39 -20.69 -12.72
CA ILE A 234 -6.96 -19.73 -11.76
C ILE A 234 -8.04 -18.82 -12.37
N ASP A 235 -8.00 -18.62 -13.70
CA ASP A 235 -8.97 -17.84 -14.47
C ASP A 235 -10.18 -18.66 -14.94
N LYS A 236 -10.32 -19.91 -14.49
CA LYS A 236 -11.40 -20.81 -14.90
C LYS A 236 -12.78 -20.18 -14.64
N GLN A 237 -13.55 -20.08 -15.72
CA GLN A 237 -14.92 -19.56 -15.69
C GLN A 237 -15.88 -20.62 -15.12
N PRO A 238 -16.85 -20.24 -14.27
CA PRO A 238 -17.94 -21.15 -13.91
C PRO A 238 -18.82 -21.47 -15.11
N ALA A 239 -19.51 -22.61 -15.06
CA ALA A 239 -20.24 -23.18 -16.20
C ALA A 239 -21.32 -22.26 -16.79
N ASP A 240 -21.81 -21.28 -16.04
CA ASP A 240 -22.87 -20.35 -16.39
C ASP A 240 -22.41 -18.89 -16.49
N SER A 241 -21.10 -18.65 -16.67
CA SER A 241 -20.51 -17.33 -16.89
C SER A 241 -19.47 -17.37 -18.02
N ASN A 242 -19.35 -16.26 -18.75
CA ASN A 242 -18.28 -16.03 -19.73
C ASN A 242 -17.12 -15.19 -19.16
N ALA A 243 -17.13 -14.93 -17.85
CA ALA A 243 -16.11 -14.18 -17.13
C ALA A 243 -15.56 -15.01 -15.97
N SER A 244 -14.28 -14.82 -15.66
CA SER A 244 -13.64 -15.41 -14.48
C SER A 244 -14.05 -14.64 -13.21
N TYR A 245 -13.58 -15.13 -12.05
CA TYR A 245 -13.75 -14.45 -10.77
C TYR A 245 -12.80 -13.26 -10.57
N ILE A 246 -11.77 -13.13 -11.41
CA ILE A 246 -10.63 -12.23 -11.16
C ILE A 246 -10.95 -10.80 -11.60
N ALA A 247 -10.70 -9.85 -10.71
CA ALA A 247 -10.74 -8.42 -10.98
C ALA A 247 -9.34 -7.83 -11.21
N SER A 248 -8.34 -8.26 -10.44
CA SER A 248 -6.96 -7.75 -10.49
C SER A 248 -5.97 -8.78 -9.97
N TRP A 249 -4.74 -8.72 -10.46
CA TRP A 249 -3.58 -9.27 -9.77
C TRP A 249 -3.20 -8.40 -8.57
N ASN A 250 -2.81 -9.04 -7.47
CA ASN A 250 -2.31 -8.42 -6.26
C ASN A 250 -1.03 -9.11 -5.77
N GLN A 251 -0.01 -8.30 -5.51
CA GLN A 251 1.28 -8.66 -4.94
C GLN A 251 1.56 -7.79 -3.70
N HIS A 252 2.26 -8.34 -2.73
CA HIS A 252 2.81 -7.56 -1.61
C HIS A 252 4.29 -7.29 -1.80
N ASP A 253 4.80 -6.22 -1.21
CA ASP A 253 6.21 -5.92 -1.27
C ASP A 253 6.68 -5.08 -0.07
N TYR A 254 7.86 -5.41 0.43
CA TYR A 254 8.57 -4.59 1.39
C TYR A 254 9.97 -4.32 0.84
N PHE A 255 10.39 -3.04 0.84
CA PHE A 255 11.77 -2.71 0.45
C PHE A 255 12.80 -3.44 1.31
N TYR A 256 12.47 -3.71 2.57
CA TYR A 256 13.25 -4.54 3.47
C TYR A 256 12.33 -5.28 4.44
N PHE A 257 12.64 -6.53 4.75
CA PHE A 257 11.89 -7.29 5.74
C PHE A 257 12.84 -8.02 6.71
N PHE A 258 12.68 -7.77 8.01
CA PHE A 258 13.51 -8.41 9.03
C PHE A 258 13.33 -9.93 9.03
N GLY A 259 14.44 -10.66 9.04
CA GLY A 259 14.43 -12.12 8.96
C GLY A 259 14.38 -12.69 7.54
N VAL A 260 14.17 -11.85 6.51
CA VAL A 260 14.16 -12.25 5.10
C VAL A 260 15.30 -11.56 4.34
N SER A 261 15.37 -10.22 4.40
CA SER A 261 16.42 -9.46 3.72
C SER A 261 17.79 -9.73 4.34
N THR A 262 18.81 -9.91 3.49
CA THR A 262 20.15 -10.37 3.91
C THR A 262 21.24 -9.29 3.85
N TYR A 263 20.90 -8.06 3.47
CA TYR A 263 21.83 -6.92 3.40
C TYR A 263 21.63 -5.98 4.59
N PRO A 264 22.65 -5.21 5.00
CA PRO A 264 22.46 -4.19 6.03
C PRO A 264 21.59 -3.04 5.49
N LEU A 265 20.58 -2.65 6.25
CA LEU A 265 19.77 -1.47 5.94
C LEU A 265 20.29 -0.25 6.72
N THR A 266 20.46 0.85 6.02
CA THR A 266 20.71 2.18 6.60
C THR A 266 19.81 3.20 5.91
N LEU A 267 19.67 4.39 6.51
CA LEU A 267 18.96 5.51 5.86
C LEU A 267 19.58 5.85 4.50
N GLU A 268 20.90 5.88 4.41
CA GLU A 268 21.60 6.13 3.14
C GLU A 268 21.29 5.06 2.09
N TYR A 269 21.23 3.78 2.49
CA TYR A 269 20.88 2.71 1.58
C TYR A 269 19.44 2.86 1.04
N LEU A 270 18.48 3.20 1.91
CA LEU A 270 17.11 3.49 1.49
C LEU A 270 17.05 4.67 0.50
N MET A 271 17.85 5.71 0.74
CA MET A 271 17.85 6.92 -0.07
C MET A 271 18.63 6.79 -1.39
N LYS A 272 19.36 5.69 -1.60
CA LYS A 272 19.83 5.29 -2.93
C LYS A 272 18.65 4.82 -3.78
N LEU A 273 17.95 5.75 -4.40
CA LEU A 273 16.74 5.49 -5.21
C LEU A 273 16.93 4.42 -6.30
N ALA A 274 18.15 4.22 -6.80
CA ALA A 274 18.48 3.11 -7.70
C ALA A 274 18.21 1.71 -7.12
N THR A 275 18.31 1.55 -5.80
CA THR A 275 18.05 0.27 -5.12
C THR A 275 16.59 -0.14 -5.21
N THR A 276 15.66 0.83 -5.26
CA THR A 276 14.24 0.56 -5.49
C THR A 276 14.02 -0.08 -6.86
N GLU A 277 14.73 0.38 -7.89
CA GLU A 277 14.64 -0.23 -9.22
C GLU A 277 15.24 -1.63 -9.26
N ALA A 278 16.39 -1.83 -8.61
CA ALA A 278 17.04 -3.12 -8.55
C ALA A 278 16.15 -4.17 -7.85
N GLN A 279 15.49 -3.77 -6.76
CA GLN A 279 14.56 -4.64 -6.03
C GLN A 279 13.29 -4.92 -6.85
N PHE A 280 12.76 -3.94 -7.59
CA PHE A 280 11.61 -4.13 -8.47
C PHE A 280 11.86 -4.96 -9.73
N LEU A 281 13.10 -5.39 -10.02
CA LEU A 281 13.36 -6.22 -11.21
C LEU A 281 12.56 -7.53 -11.23
N ALA A 282 12.25 -8.12 -10.07
CA ALA A 282 11.38 -9.29 -10.00
C ALA A 282 9.91 -8.91 -10.31
N TRP A 283 9.47 -7.75 -9.82
CA TRP A 283 8.10 -7.27 -10.01
C TRP A 283 7.84 -6.78 -11.42
N THR A 284 8.85 -6.28 -12.14
CA THR A 284 8.69 -6.00 -13.57
C THR A 284 8.40 -7.27 -14.37
N GLU A 285 8.95 -8.43 -14.00
CA GLU A 285 8.57 -9.71 -14.63
C GLU A 285 7.09 -10.02 -14.38
N GLN A 286 6.59 -9.86 -13.15
CA GLN A 286 5.18 -10.09 -12.84
C GLN A 286 4.25 -9.09 -13.55
N ILE A 287 4.67 -7.82 -13.67
CA ILE A 287 3.93 -6.81 -14.45
C ILE A 287 3.88 -7.18 -15.93
N GLU A 288 4.94 -7.74 -16.53
CA GLU A 288 4.87 -8.23 -17.91
C GLU A 288 3.96 -9.47 -18.02
N GLN A 289 3.98 -10.37 -17.03
CA GLN A 289 3.08 -11.52 -17.01
C GLN A 289 1.60 -11.09 -16.90
N SER A 290 1.28 -10.07 -16.09
CA SER A 290 -0.09 -9.55 -15.97
C SER A 290 -0.60 -8.94 -17.28
N ARG A 291 0.26 -8.30 -18.07
CA ARG A 291 -0.07 -7.76 -19.41
C ARG A 291 -0.43 -8.83 -20.44
N ALA A 292 -0.09 -10.09 -20.18
CA ALA A 292 -0.55 -11.23 -20.99
C ALA A 292 -1.95 -11.73 -20.58
N THR A 293 -2.55 -11.11 -19.56
CA THR A 293 -3.91 -11.37 -19.07
C THR A 293 -4.77 -10.11 -19.23
N ASP A 294 -6.07 -10.23 -18.97
CA ASP A 294 -7.00 -9.09 -19.00
C ASP A 294 -7.05 -8.32 -17.66
N TYR A 295 -6.23 -8.70 -16.67
CA TYR A 295 -6.32 -8.20 -15.31
C TYR A 295 -5.18 -7.22 -14.98
N PRO A 296 -5.47 -6.06 -14.36
CA PRO A 296 -4.46 -5.13 -13.90
C PRO A 296 -3.59 -5.72 -12.78
N TYR A 297 -2.52 -5.01 -12.41
CA TYR A 297 -1.60 -5.40 -11.35
C TYR A 297 -1.51 -4.31 -10.28
N ALA A 298 -1.84 -4.65 -9.05
CA ALA A 298 -1.84 -3.77 -7.90
C ALA A 298 -0.88 -4.27 -6.80
N LEU A 299 -0.43 -3.36 -5.96
CA LEU A 299 0.27 -3.67 -4.71
C LEU A 299 -0.65 -3.37 -3.54
N ARG A 300 -1.31 -4.37 -2.94
CA ARG A 300 -2.25 -4.12 -1.82
C ARG A 300 -1.61 -4.17 -0.44
N GLU A 301 -0.34 -4.52 -0.37
CA GLU A 301 0.45 -4.41 0.85
C GLU A 301 1.87 -3.99 0.49
N MET A 302 2.17 -2.70 0.69
CA MET A 302 3.46 -2.11 0.41
C MET A 302 4.07 -1.52 1.67
N GLY A 303 5.34 -1.80 1.97
CA GLY A 303 6.03 -1.18 3.10
C GLY A 303 7.48 -0.83 2.82
N ILE A 304 8.06 0.04 3.65
CA ILE A 304 9.50 0.30 3.60
C ILE A 304 10.25 -0.80 4.36
N VAL A 305 9.95 -0.95 5.66
CA VAL A 305 10.57 -1.96 6.52
C VAL A 305 9.49 -2.75 7.25
N GLY A 306 9.39 -4.04 6.98
CA GLY A 306 8.54 -4.96 7.72
C GLY A 306 9.29 -5.69 8.85
N PRO A 307 8.60 -6.13 9.93
CA PRO A 307 7.15 -5.99 10.12
C PRO A 307 6.73 -4.63 10.70
N ILE A 308 7.54 -4.00 11.55
CA ILE A 308 7.14 -2.81 12.35
C ILE A 308 7.95 -1.53 12.04
N GLY A 309 8.60 -1.46 10.89
CA GLY A 309 9.47 -0.34 10.55
C GLY A 309 10.85 -0.41 11.21
N MET A 310 11.66 0.63 10.98
CA MET A 310 12.97 0.81 11.61
C MET A 310 13.16 2.27 11.99
N ALA A 311 13.30 2.53 13.29
CA ALA A 311 13.56 3.88 13.81
C ALA A 311 14.86 4.46 13.22
N GLY A 312 14.85 5.73 12.83
CA GLY A 312 15.94 6.41 12.13
C GLY A 312 16.01 6.10 10.63
N VAL A 313 15.10 5.27 10.10
CA VAL A 313 15.04 4.92 8.67
C VAL A 313 13.65 5.15 8.10
N THR A 314 12.60 4.58 8.69
CA THR A 314 11.22 4.68 8.18
C THR A 314 10.41 5.84 8.77
N ASP A 315 10.83 6.36 9.92
CA ASP A 315 10.15 7.44 10.66
C ASP A 315 10.86 8.80 10.51
N VAL A 316 11.73 8.94 9.52
CA VAL A 316 12.50 10.16 9.21
C VAL A 316 12.20 10.69 7.82
N PHE A 317 12.60 11.92 7.54
CA PHE A 317 12.33 12.62 6.28
C PHE A 317 12.83 11.88 5.03
N GLY A 318 13.94 11.12 5.11
CA GLY A 318 14.41 10.30 3.99
C GLY A 318 13.37 9.27 3.52
N ALA A 319 12.49 8.78 4.40
CA ALA A 319 11.36 7.92 4.03
C ALA A 319 10.33 8.66 3.18
N ALA A 320 10.12 9.97 3.40
CA ALA A 320 9.23 10.79 2.58
C ALA A 320 9.75 10.91 1.14
N LEU A 321 11.05 11.13 0.97
CA LEU A 321 11.71 11.20 -0.34
C LEU A 321 11.65 9.87 -1.08
N TRP A 322 11.93 8.77 -0.38
CA TRP A 322 11.79 7.44 -0.95
C TRP A 322 10.33 7.16 -1.36
N THR A 323 9.36 7.54 -0.53
CA THR A 323 7.93 7.31 -0.79
C THR A 323 7.45 8.03 -2.04
N LEU A 324 7.82 9.32 -2.20
CA LEU A 324 7.50 10.07 -3.41
C LEU A 324 8.13 9.43 -4.65
N ASN A 325 9.42 9.06 -4.57
CA ASN A 325 10.10 8.37 -5.67
C ASN A 325 9.43 7.05 -6.02
N PHE A 326 9.10 6.24 -5.00
CA PHE A 326 8.48 4.94 -5.17
C PHE A 326 7.11 5.06 -5.84
N LEU A 327 6.23 5.95 -5.38
CA LEU A 327 4.90 6.13 -5.97
C LEU A 327 4.98 6.57 -7.45
N LEU A 328 5.88 7.51 -7.78
CA LEU A 328 6.12 7.93 -9.17
C LEU A 328 6.69 6.79 -10.01
N TYR A 329 7.60 5.99 -9.45
CA TYR A 329 8.17 4.84 -10.13
C TYR A 329 7.14 3.74 -10.38
N ALA A 330 6.38 3.34 -9.36
CA ALA A 330 5.31 2.35 -9.45
C ALA A 330 4.26 2.76 -10.51
N ALA A 331 3.82 4.02 -10.48
CA ALA A 331 2.91 4.56 -11.50
C ALA A 331 3.52 4.45 -12.92
N SER A 332 4.81 4.77 -13.08
CA SER A 332 5.51 4.67 -14.37
C SER A 332 5.64 3.24 -14.91
N LEU A 333 5.58 2.23 -14.04
CA LEU A 333 5.58 0.81 -14.45
C LEU A 333 4.20 0.31 -14.88
N GLY A 334 3.14 1.10 -14.66
CA GLY A 334 1.76 0.70 -14.95
C GLY A 334 1.11 -0.14 -13.85
N ILE A 335 1.65 -0.11 -12.63
CA ILE A 335 0.92 -0.55 -11.44
C ILE A 335 -0.34 0.31 -11.32
N THR A 336 -1.48 -0.28 -10.96
CA THR A 336 -2.78 0.43 -10.98
C THR A 336 -3.19 0.98 -9.61
N SER A 337 -2.66 0.44 -8.52
CA SER A 337 -2.90 0.92 -7.16
C SER A 337 -1.80 0.44 -6.21
N VAL A 338 -1.55 1.22 -5.16
CA VAL A 338 -0.59 0.93 -4.09
C VAL A 338 -1.27 1.19 -2.75
N GLN A 339 -1.24 0.22 -1.84
CA GLN A 339 -1.71 0.38 -0.46
C GLN A 339 -0.53 0.24 0.48
N PHE A 340 -0.11 1.35 1.08
CA PHE A 340 0.91 1.32 2.12
C PHE A 340 0.38 0.61 3.36
N HIS A 341 1.10 -0.40 3.83
CA HIS A 341 0.72 -1.20 4.98
C HIS A 341 0.81 -0.38 6.28
N MET A 342 -0.21 -0.49 7.12
CA MET A 342 -0.43 0.32 8.31
C MET A 342 -0.78 -0.59 9.49
N THR A 343 0.11 -0.60 10.47
CA THR A 343 -0.18 -1.10 11.83
C THR A 343 0.02 0.05 12.82
N ASP A 344 -0.69 0.02 13.95
CA ASP A 344 -0.65 1.14 14.91
C ASP A 344 0.71 1.26 15.64
N ASN A 345 1.49 0.18 15.63
CA ASN A 345 2.81 0.05 16.26
C ASN A 345 3.99 0.24 15.29
N SER A 346 3.75 0.31 13.99
CA SER A 346 4.82 0.38 12.99
C SER A 346 5.37 1.79 12.81
N ASN A 347 6.69 1.90 12.79
CA ASN A 347 7.41 3.09 12.38
C ASN A 347 7.37 3.33 10.85
N ALA A 348 6.82 2.38 10.08
CA ALA A 348 6.59 2.52 8.64
C ALA A 348 5.15 2.95 8.29
N SER A 349 4.27 3.11 9.27
CA SER A 349 2.94 3.70 9.06
C SER A 349 3.04 5.19 8.75
N ALA A 350 2.11 5.72 7.93
CA ALA A 350 2.07 7.13 7.54
C ALA A 350 1.76 8.08 8.72
N TRP A 351 1.10 7.59 9.76
CA TRP A 351 0.88 8.30 11.03
C TRP A 351 0.76 7.29 12.16
N GLN A 352 0.96 7.76 13.40
CA GLN A 352 0.61 7.00 14.59
C GLN A 352 -0.82 7.37 15.00
N PRO A 353 -1.78 6.43 15.00
CA PRO A 353 -3.19 6.78 15.16
C PRO A 353 -3.62 6.94 16.63
N ILE A 354 -2.90 6.32 17.56
CA ILE A 354 -3.23 6.29 19.00
C ILE A 354 -2.01 6.62 19.85
N THR A 355 -2.21 6.92 21.13
CA THR A 355 -1.10 7.08 22.07
C THR A 355 -0.34 5.76 22.21
N MET A 356 0.93 5.76 21.85
CA MET A 356 1.81 4.59 21.93
C MET A 356 3.25 5.07 22.16
N TYR A 357 4.05 4.27 22.88
CA TYR A 357 5.44 4.60 23.23
C TYR A 357 5.59 5.98 23.89
N ASP A 358 4.65 6.31 24.80
CA ASP A 358 4.56 7.60 25.49
C ASP A 358 4.49 8.83 24.55
N ARG A 359 3.98 8.63 23.32
CA ARG A 359 3.80 9.67 22.33
C ARG A 359 2.33 9.74 21.92
N GLU A 360 1.78 10.95 21.93
CA GLU A 360 0.43 11.25 21.41
C GLU A 360 0.35 10.98 19.90
N PRO A 361 -0.85 10.76 19.33
CA PRO A 361 -1.05 10.62 17.88
C PRO A 361 -0.37 11.75 17.10
N TYR A 362 0.27 11.42 15.98
CA TYR A 362 1.00 12.39 15.16
C TYR A 362 1.24 11.88 13.73
N VAL A 363 1.47 12.83 12.83
CA VAL A 363 1.81 12.58 11.41
C VAL A 363 3.28 12.20 11.28
N ARG A 364 3.60 11.14 10.52
CA ARG A 364 5.00 10.74 10.26
C ARG A 364 5.48 11.32 8.93
N PRO A 365 6.81 11.50 8.73
CA PRO A 365 7.34 12.06 7.49
C PRO A 365 6.90 11.35 6.21
N LEU A 366 6.71 10.01 6.25
CA LEU A 366 6.23 9.22 5.10
C LEU A 366 4.95 9.79 4.47
N TYR A 367 3.99 10.28 5.28
CA TYR A 367 2.75 10.87 4.80
C TYR A 367 2.98 12.04 3.84
N TYR A 368 4.05 12.81 4.03
CA TYR A 368 4.37 13.95 3.16
C TYR A 368 4.81 13.52 1.75
N GLY A 369 5.38 12.31 1.61
CA GLY A 369 5.67 11.71 0.30
C GLY A 369 4.39 11.36 -0.46
N ILE A 370 3.38 10.83 0.25
CA ILE A 370 2.04 10.55 -0.29
C ILE A 370 1.34 11.86 -0.68
N ALA A 371 1.31 12.85 0.22
CA ALA A 371 0.73 14.16 -0.05
C ALA A 371 1.38 14.86 -1.26
N ALA A 372 2.70 14.74 -1.43
CA ALA A 372 3.42 15.28 -2.58
C ALA A 372 3.03 14.60 -3.88
N PHE A 373 2.88 13.27 -3.87
CA PHE A 373 2.41 12.50 -5.02
C PHE A 373 0.96 12.90 -5.38
N ASP A 374 0.05 12.88 -4.41
CA ASP A 374 -1.37 13.16 -4.62
C ASP A 374 -1.62 14.58 -5.14
N GLN A 375 -0.94 15.59 -4.59
CA GLN A 375 -1.07 16.96 -5.10
C GLN A 375 -0.48 17.13 -6.51
N THR A 376 0.52 16.33 -6.87
CA THR A 376 1.14 16.35 -8.21
C THR A 376 0.26 15.68 -9.26
N ILE A 377 -0.36 14.55 -8.91
CA ILE A 377 -1.29 13.81 -9.78
C ILE A 377 -2.61 14.57 -9.92
N GLY A 378 -3.12 15.13 -8.83
CA GLY A 378 -4.28 16.00 -8.82
C GLY A 378 -5.60 15.32 -9.23
N PRO A 379 -6.68 16.10 -9.42
CA PRO A 379 -8.03 15.57 -9.50
C PRO A 379 -8.52 15.20 -10.91
N THR A 380 -7.68 15.33 -11.93
CA THR A 380 -8.15 15.34 -13.33
C THR A 380 -8.54 13.95 -13.85
N CYS A 381 -8.12 12.86 -13.19
CA CYS A 381 -8.21 11.47 -13.72
C CYS A 381 -7.48 11.22 -15.05
N THR A 382 -6.67 12.17 -15.53
CA THR A 382 -5.93 12.10 -16.81
C THR A 382 -4.42 12.19 -16.62
N ALA A 383 -3.96 12.14 -15.37
CA ALA A 383 -2.55 12.19 -15.03
C ALA A 383 -1.83 10.94 -15.55
N GLN A 384 -0.68 11.12 -16.17
CA GLN A 384 0.20 10.04 -16.59
C GLN A 384 1.63 10.37 -16.17
N VAL A 385 2.39 9.35 -15.78
CA VAL A 385 3.75 9.49 -15.26
C VAL A 385 4.72 8.78 -16.19
N SER A 386 5.81 9.45 -16.52
CA SER A 386 6.94 8.84 -17.22
C SER A 386 8.22 9.06 -16.43
N ARG A 387 8.98 7.99 -16.20
CA ARG A 387 10.33 8.08 -15.65
C ARG A 387 11.28 8.61 -16.71
N LEU A 388 12.07 9.63 -16.38
CA LEU A 388 13.11 10.14 -17.27
C LEU A 388 14.38 9.30 -17.15
N LYS A 389 14.85 8.78 -18.29
CA LYS A 389 16.17 8.16 -18.41
C LYS A 389 17.17 9.25 -18.79
N ALA A 390 18.05 9.60 -17.87
CA ALA A 390 19.06 10.63 -18.05
C ALA A 390 20.44 10.11 -17.63
N SER A 391 21.50 10.74 -18.12
CA SER A 391 22.84 10.54 -17.59
C SER A 391 23.00 11.42 -16.35
N TYR A 392 23.06 10.78 -15.18
CA TYR A 392 23.24 11.47 -13.92
C TYR A 392 24.73 11.74 -13.66
N PRO A 393 25.09 12.82 -12.93
CA PRO A 393 26.45 12.97 -12.43
C PRO A 393 26.83 11.76 -11.58
N SER A 394 28.08 11.30 -11.68
CA SER A 394 28.50 10.00 -11.11
C SER A 394 28.25 9.87 -9.60
N GLU A 395 28.35 10.96 -8.84
CA GLU A 395 28.11 10.96 -7.39
C GLU A 395 26.62 11.10 -6.99
N TYR A 396 25.74 11.26 -7.98
CA TYR A 396 24.28 11.37 -7.86
C TYR A 396 23.54 10.24 -8.59
N ASP A 397 24.24 9.38 -9.34
CA ASP A 397 23.64 8.35 -10.19
C ASP A 397 22.77 7.35 -9.43
N GLU A 398 23.10 7.05 -8.18
CA GLU A 398 22.26 6.19 -7.33
C GLU A 398 21.13 6.94 -6.61
N PHE A 399 21.19 8.27 -6.55
CA PHE A 399 20.41 9.09 -5.63
C PHE A 399 19.41 10.03 -6.31
N LEU A 400 19.63 10.37 -7.58
CA LEU A 400 18.83 11.37 -8.29
C LEU A 400 17.87 10.68 -9.24
N ARG A 401 16.58 10.96 -9.13
CA ARG A 401 15.56 10.47 -10.07
C ARG A 401 14.66 11.59 -10.53
N ALA A 402 14.30 11.54 -11.81
CA ALA A 402 13.43 12.53 -12.42
C ALA A 402 12.24 11.86 -13.13
N TYR A 403 11.08 12.51 -13.03
CA TYR A 403 9.82 12.05 -13.61
C TYR A 403 9.12 13.21 -14.29
N THR A 404 8.40 12.93 -15.37
CA THR A 404 7.50 13.88 -16.03
C THR A 404 6.07 13.46 -15.78
N ILE A 405 5.24 14.46 -15.52
CA ILE A 405 3.80 14.29 -15.30
C ILE A 405 3.09 15.03 -16.42
N TYR A 406 2.17 14.31 -17.06
CA TYR A 406 1.31 14.82 -18.11
C TYR A 406 -0.13 14.81 -17.64
N GLN A 407 -0.91 15.79 -18.05
CA GLN A 407 -2.35 15.87 -17.82
C GLN A 407 -3.05 15.98 -19.17
N GLY A 408 -3.91 15.03 -19.50
CA GLY A 408 -4.64 15.04 -20.78
C GLY A 408 -3.73 15.10 -22.02
N GLY A 409 -2.54 14.50 -21.95
CA GLY A 409 -1.55 14.52 -23.03
C GLY A 409 -0.66 15.77 -23.10
N HIS A 410 -0.69 16.64 -22.09
CA HIS A 410 0.16 17.84 -22.01
C HIS A 410 1.11 17.77 -20.83
N LEU A 411 2.38 18.09 -21.05
CA LEU A 411 3.36 18.20 -19.96
C LEU A 411 2.90 19.27 -18.95
N THR A 412 2.81 18.90 -17.68
CA THR A 412 2.48 19.85 -16.60
C THR A 412 3.61 20.03 -15.62
N SER A 413 4.36 18.98 -15.32
CA SER A 413 5.32 19.01 -14.23
C SER A 413 6.52 18.12 -14.48
N VAL A 414 7.65 18.49 -13.90
CA VAL A 414 8.83 17.65 -13.75
C VAL A 414 9.17 17.53 -12.27
N ALA A 415 9.18 16.30 -11.76
CA ALA A 415 9.58 15.98 -10.40
C ALA A 415 11.05 15.54 -10.41
N VAL A 416 11.87 16.09 -9.52
CA VAL A 416 13.25 15.69 -9.29
C VAL A 416 13.43 15.40 -7.81
N ILE A 417 13.86 14.19 -7.49
CA ILE A 417 14.08 13.71 -6.12
C ILE A 417 15.58 13.47 -5.95
N ASN A 418 16.20 14.17 -4.99
CA ASN A 418 17.60 13.99 -4.62
C ASN A 418 17.70 13.29 -3.27
N GLY A 419 17.97 11.98 -3.32
CA GLY A 419 18.20 11.13 -2.16
C GLY A 419 19.63 11.20 -1.60
N LYS A 420 20.51 12.08 -2.10
CA LYS A 420 21.85 12.22 -1.52
C LYS A 420 21.71 12.72 -0.08
N VAL A 421 22.28 11.98 0.86
CA VAL A 421 22.03 12.20 2.28
C VAL A 421 22.68 13.51 2.73
N ALA A 422 21.88 14.35 3.38
CA ALA A 422 22.32 15.51 4.14
C ALA A 422 21.51 15.57 5.44
N ASN A 423 22.17 15.30 6.56
CA ASN A 423 21.54 15.18 7.88
C ASN A 423 21.34 16.54 8.57
N ILE A 424 20.56 16.57 9.65
CA ILE A 424 20.32 17.78 10.46
C ILE A 424 21.65 18.40 10.93
N SER A 425 22.62 17.57 11.30
CA SER A 425 23.92 18.02 11.82
C SER A 425 24.77 18.81 10.83
N GLU A 426 24.44 18.76 9.53
CA GLU A 426 25.21 19.43 8.48
C GLU A 426 24.70 20.87 8.27
N SER A 427 25.60 21.85 8.45
CA SER A 427 25.29 23.28 8.31
C SER A 427 25.23 23.75 6.86
N ASP A 428 26.08 23.22 6.00
CA ASP A 428 26.16 23.56 4.58
C ASP A 428 25.75 22.36 3.72
N LYS A 429 24.47 22.30 3.37
CA LYS A 429 23.93 21.20 2.56
C LYS A 429 24.12 21.51 1.07
N THR A 430 24.82 20.62 0.37
CA THR A 430 25.14 20.79 -1.05
C THR A 430 23.87 20.74 -1.92
N SER A 431 23.95 21.24 -3.14
CA SER A 431 22.89 21.13 -4.14
C SER A 431 23.45 20.72 -5.50
N VAL A 432 22.63 20.03 -6.27
CA VAL A 432 22.87 19.74 -7.69
C VAL A 432 22.10 20.74 -8.56
N GLU A 433 22.71 21.23 -9.63
CA GLU A 433 22.01 22.06 -10.62
C GLU A 433 21.22 21.16 -11.56
N ILE A 434 19.93 21.44 -11.73
CA ILE A 434 19.09 20.79 -12.72
C ILE A 434 18.93 21.75 -13.88
N SER A 435 19.44 21.38 -15.04
CA SER A 435 19.26 22.06 -16.31
C SER A 435 18.21 21.34 -17.14
N ILE A 436 17.10 22.01 -17.44
CA ILE A 436 16.00 21.43 -18.22
C ILE A 436 15.85 22.20 -19.51
N THR A 437 15.72 21.48 -20.62
CA THR A 437 15.27 22.03 -21.90
C THR A 437 13.84 21.58 -22.14
N VAL A 438 12.93 22.54 -22.20
CA VAL A 438 11.51 22.30 -22.55
C VAL A 438 11.23 22.72 -23.99
N PRO A 439 10.10 22.29 -24.60
CA PRO A 439 9.73 22.75 -25.92
C PRO A 439 9.67 24.28 -26.00
N SER A 440 10.13 24.86 -27.11
CA SER A 440 10.16 26.32 -27.30
C SER A 440 8.79 26.98 -27.23
N SER A 441 7.71 26.22 -27.39
CA SER A 441 6.33 26.67 -27.15
C SER A 441 6.06 27.12 -25.71
N LEU A 442 6.89 26.70 -24.75
CA LEU A 442 6.82 27.10 -23.34
C LEU A 442 7.76 28.27 -23.01
N SER A 443 8.44 28.85 -24.00
CA SER A 443 9.33 29.99 -23.78
C SER A 443 8.62 31.15 -23.11
N GLY A 444 9.26 31.75 -22.10
CA GLY A 444 8.72 32.87 -21.34
C GLY A 444 7.64 32.50 -20.30
N THR A 445 7.21 31.23 -20.24
CA THR A 445 6.35 30.77 -19.14
C THR A 445 7.13 30.69 -17.82
N GLU A 446 6.38 30.67 -16.71
CA GLU A 446 6.92 30.53 -15.36
C GLU A 446 6.82 29.07 -14.91
N LEU A 447 7.85 28.56 -14.26
CA LEU A 447 7.80 27.32 -13.49
C LEU A 447 7.76 27.66 -12.00
N HIS A 448 6.82 27.08 -11.27
CA HIS A 448 6.76 27.18 -9.82
C HIS A 448 7.39 25.94 -9.20
N LEU A 449 8.34 26.14 -8.29
CA LEU A 449 9.05 25.06 -7.61
C LEU A 449 8.38 24.76 -6.28
N SER A 450 7.70 23.63 -6.19
CA SER A 450 7.15 23.11 -4.94
C SER A 450 8.14 22.15 -4.29
N HIS A 451 8.50 22.41 -3.03
CA HIS A 451 9.53 21.68 -2.30
C HIS A 451 8.92 20.65 -1.34
N LEU A 452 9.43 19.41 -1.38
CA LEU A 452 9.36 18.45 -0.28
C LEU A 452 10.69 18.53 0.46
N THR A 453 10.69 19.02 1.70
CA THR A 453 11.91 19.34 2.44
C THR A 453 11.73 19.21 3.95
N SER A 454 12.84 18.98 4.65
CA SER A 454 13.01 19.11 6.10
C SER A 454 14.43 19.58 6.42
N ASP A 455 14.78 19.74 7.70
CA ASP A 455 16.11 20.16 8.17
C ASP A 455 17.23 19.17 7.85
N GLY A 456 16.90 17.90 7.55
CA GLY A 456 17.84 16.87 7.13
C GLY A 456 17.15 15.55 6.82
N ALA A 457 17.87 14.60 6.22
CA ALA A 457 17.37 13.26 5.91
C ALA A 457 16.86 12.50 7.15
N ASP A 458 17.56 12.66 8.27
CA ASP A 458 17.31 12.01 9.57
C ASP A 458 16.29 12.76 10.45
N ALA A 459 15.64 13.79 9.91
CA ALA A 459 14.66 14.56 10.65
C ALA A 459 13.35 13.78 10.88
N THR A 460 12.94 13.65 12.15
CA THR A 460 11.68 12.99 12.56
C THR A 460 10.48 13.94 12.59
N ASN A 461 10.71 15.23 12.41
CA ASN A 461 9.72 16.32 12.34
C ASN A 461 10.25 17.43 11.43
N GLY A 462 9.50 18.52 11.29
CA GLY A 462 9.81 19.67 10.44
C GLY A 462 9.63 19.39 8.95
N THR A 463 9.03 18.26 8.59
CA THR A 463 8.79 17.94 7.17
C THR A 463 7.70 18.86 6.63
N THR A 464 7.92 19.41 5.45
CA THR A 464 6.93 20.22 4.74
C THR A 464 6.84 19.82 3.28
N TRP A 465 5.63 19.91 2.74
CA TRP A 465 5.37 19.78 1.32
C TRP A 465 4.72 21.05 0.81
N ASN A 466 5.28 21.67 -0.22
CA ASN A 466 4.77 22.92 -0.78
C ASN A 466 4.59 24.00 0.31
N GLY A 467 5.50 24.05 1.30
CA GLY A 467 5.45 24.93 2.47
C GLY A 467 4.26 24.69 3.43
N ILE A 468 3.63 23.52 3.36
CA ILE A 468 2.56 23.07 4.25
C ILE A 468 3.13 22.04 5.22
N SER A 469 2.82 22.21 6.51
CA SER A 469 3.00 21.21 7.55
C SER A 469 1.65 20.59 7.90
N PHE A 470 1.62 19.28 8.10
CA PHE A 470 0.44 18.55 8.61
C PHE A 470 0.62 18.16 10.09
N GLU A 471 1.81 18.34 10.66
CA GLU A 471 2.06 18.03 12.08
C GLU A 471 1.89 19.26 13.00
N GLN A 472 2.06 20.48 12.48
CA GLN A 472 2.10 21.72 13.27
C GLN A 472 0.81 21.98 14.06
N SER A 473 -0.35 21.59 13.54
CA SER A 473 -1.64 21.75 14.23
C SER A 473 -1.86 20.69 15.32
N GLY A 474 -1.12 19.59 15.29
CA GLY A 474 -1.29 18.43 16.17
C GLY A 474 -2.40 17.46 15.74
N ASP A 475 -3.35 17.90 14.91
CA ASP A 475 -4.53 17.12 14.49
C ASP A 475 -4.52 16.72 13.00
N GLY A 476 -3.44 17.04 12.26
CA GLY A 476 -3.36 16.77 10.82
C GLY A 476 -3.81 17.94 9.92
N THR A 477 -4.43 18.99 10.47
CA THR A 477 -4.91 20.14 9.70
C THR A 477 -3.75 20.84 8.97
N PRO A 478 -3.84 21.04 7.64
CA PRO A 478 -2.78 21.69 6.86
C PRO A 478 -2.50 23.11 7.37
N THR A 479 -1.25 23.35 7.76
CA THR A 479 -0.77 24.66 8.22
C THR A 479 0.30 25.19 7.27
N ARG A 480 0.08 26.35 6.65
CA ARG A 480 1.12 27.03 5.85
C ARG A 480 2.21 27.55 6.80
N VAL A 481 3.43 27.05 6.65
CA VAL A 481 4.58 27.42 7.51
C VAL A 481 5.67 28.18 6.77
N SER A 482 5.59 28.23 5.43
CA SER A 482 6.48 29.02 4.60
C SER A 482 5.72 29.49 3.38
N ASP A 483 5.83 30.76 3.02
CA ASP A 483 5.21 31.30 1.79
C ASP A 483 6.10 31.21 0.54
N ASP A 484 7.23 30.51 0.64
CA ASP A 484 8.18 30.36 -0.46
C ASP A 484 7.46 30.02 -1.77
N ASN A 485 7.61 30.92 -2.75
CA ASN A 485 7.10 30.82 -4.11
C ASN A 485 8.28 30.96 -5.06
N THR A 486 9.17 29.98 -5.04
CA THR A 486 10.31 30.00 -5.95
C THR A 486 9.82 29.81 -7.38
N ILE A 487 10.04 30.83 -8.22
CA ILE A 487 9.64 30.85 -9.63
C ILE A 487 10.89 30.93 -10.51
N VAL A 488 10.95 30.11 -11.54
CA VAL A 488 11.99 30.15 -12.58
C VAL A 488 11.33 30.44 -13.93
N LYS A 489 11.90 31.35 -14.71
CA LYS A 489 11.40 31.65 -16.07
C LYS A 489 12.05 30.75 -17.10
N VAL A 490 11.26 30.26 -18.04
CA VAL A 490 11.76 29.53 -19.21
C VAL A 490 12.46 30.50 -20.16
N GLY A 491 13.72 30.21 -20.47
CA GLY A 491 14.54 30.99 -21.40
C GLY A 491 13.94 31.06 -22.82
N SER A 492 14.46 31.99 -23.63
CA SER A 492 14.09 32.11 -25.05
C SER A 492 14.42 30.86 -25.87
N ASP A 493 15.41 30.09 -25.41
CA ASP A 493 15.87 28.82 -25.98
C ASP A 493 15.21 27.60 -25.34
N GLY A 494 14.24 27.78 -24.43
CA GLY A 494 13.61 26.70 -23.68
C GLY A 494 14.41 26.20 -22.47
N SER A 495 15.55 26.83 -22.15
CA SER A 495 16.39 26.42 -21.03
C SER A 495 15.86 26.92 -19.68
N ILE A 496 16.07 26.10 -18.65
CA ILE A 496 15.62 26.32 -17.28
C ILE A 496 16.71 25.79 -16.37
N ARG A 497 17.01 26.50 -15.28
CA ARG A 497 17.94 26.03 -14.26
C ARG A 497 17.41 26.27 -12.86
N PHE A 498 17.55 25.27 -11.99
CA PHE A 498 17.29 25.41 -10.56
C PHE A 498 18.17 24.45 -9.77
N LEU A 499 18.33 24.73 -8.48
CA LEU A 499 19.10 23.88 -7.57
C LEU A 499 18.15 22.93 -6.84
N VAL A 500 18.58 21.67 -6.68
CA VAL A 500 17.93 20.71 -5.78
C VAL A 500 18.94 20.37 -4.70
N ARG A 501 18.62 20.68 -3.44
CA ARG A 501 19.47 20.37 -2.29
C ARG A 501 19.56 18.86 -2.09
N ASP A 502 20.67 18.39 -1.55
CA ASP A 502 20.78 17.05 -0.99
C ASP A 502 19.70 16.83 0.06
N SER A 503 19.01 15.69 -0.01
CA SER A 503 17.82 15.38 0.78
C SER A 503 16.73 16.43 0.57
N GLN A 504 16.25 16.53 -0.66
CA GLN A 504 15.12 17.37 -1.06
C GLN A 504 14.48 16.78 -2.32
N ALA A 505 13.18 17.04 -2.52
CA ALA A 505 12.55 16.89 -3.82
C ALA A 505 11.88 18.19 -4.26
N ILE A 506 11.89 18.42 -5.57
CA ILE A 506 11.23 19.55 -6.23
C ILE A 506 10.28 19.02 -7.28
N VAL A 507 9.04 19.50 -7.25
CA VAL A 507 8.14 19.40 -8.40
C VAL A 507 8.03 20.78 -9.02
N ALA A 508 8.64 20.93 -10.20
CA ALA A 508 8.59 22.15 -10.98
C ALA A 508 7.36 22.10 -11.90
N ASN A 509 6.36 22.93 -11.62
CA ASN A 509 5.07 22.92 -12.32
C ASN A 509 4.91 24.13 -13.24
N ILE A 510 4.37 23.90 -14.43
CA ILE A 510 4.25 24.91 -15.48
C ILE A 510 3.08 25.86 -15.19
N GLY A 511 3.40 27.15 -15.13
CA GLY A 511 2.50 28.30 -15.09
C GLY A 511 1.83 28.60 -13.75
N LYS A 512 1.91 27.70 -12.76
CA LYS A 512 1.25 27.81 -11.45
C LYS A 512 1.86 26.83 -10.45
N ARG A 513 1.56 26.96 -9.14
CA ARG A 513 2.03 25.96 -8.15
C ARG A 513 1.37 24.61 -8.39
N VAL A 514 2.00 23.55 -7.90
CA VAL A 514 1.42 22.19 -7.92
C VAL A 514 0.05 22.19 -7.24
N GLY A 515 -0.92 21.50 -7.85
CA GLY A 515 -2.31 21.42 -7.40
C GLY A 515 -3.18 22.63 -7.77
N GLU A 516 -2.62 23.80 -8.10
CA GLU A 516 -3.42 24.97 -8.43
C GLU A 516 -4.12 24.82 -9.78
N GLY A 517 -5.39 25.23 -9.85
CA GLY A 517 -6.17 25.32 -11.09
C GLY A 517 -6.35 24.00 -11.85
N LEU A 518 -6.08 22.85 -11.24
CA LEU A 518 -6.54 21.56 -11.73
C LEU A 518 -7.99 21.36 -11.28
N LYS A 519 -8.83 20.83 -12.16
CA LYS A 519 -10.21 20.49 -11.87
C LYS A 519 -10.45 19.06 -12.32
N GLN A 520 -11.41 18.42 -11.66
CA GLN A 520 -11.88 17.11 -12.09
C GLN A 520 -12.35 17.19 -13.54
N ASP A 521 -11.93 16.25 -14.38
CA ASP A 521 -12.53 16.00 -15.69
C ASP A 521 -13.60 14.92 -15.49
N PRO A 522 -14.91 15.27 -15.49
CA PRO A 522 -15.95 14.31 -15.20
C PRO A 522 -16.01 13.17 -16.21
N ALA A 523 -15.65 13.43 -17.48
CA ALA A 523 -15.66 12.41 -18.53
C ALA A 523 -14.52 11.40 -18.32
N ALA A 524 -13.31 11.90 -18.05
CA ALA A 524 -12.17 11.04 -17.75
C ALA A 524 -12.37 10.23 -16.46
N CYS A 525 -12.90 10.86 -15.41
CA CYS A 525 -13.17 10.17 -14.15
C CYS A 525 -14.29 9.13 -14.28
N ALA A 526 -15.34 9.41 -15.07
CA ALA A 526 -16.38 8.42 -15.36
C ALA A 526 -15.84 7.23 -16.18
N ALA A 527 -14.95 7.47 -17.15
CA ALA A 527 -14.32 6.40 -17.92
C ALA A 527 -13.45 5.48 -17.06
N LYS A 528 -12.85 5.99 -15.97
CA LYS A 528 -12.15 5.15 -14.99
C LYS A 528 -13.08 4.25 -14.18
N LYS A 529 -14.30 4.70 -13.85
CA LYS A 529 -15.32 3.85 -13.20
C LYS A 529 -15.71 2.63 -14.05
N THR A 530 -15.48 2.67 -15.37
CA THR A 530 -15.81 1.57 -16.29
C THR A 530 -14.65 0.59 -16.56
N SER A 531 -13.43 0.88 -16.06
CA SER A 531 -12.31 -0.07 -15.99
C SER A 531 -12.36 -0.80 -14.65
N PRO A 532 -11.98 -2.09 -14.53
CA PRO A 532 -12.60 -3.07 -13.63
C PRO A 532 -12.44 -2.74 -12.14
N ALA A 533 -13.30 -1.85 -11.67
CA ALA A 533 -13.78 -1.70 -10.31
C ALA A 533 -15.24 -1.27 -10.50
N ILE A 534 -16.08 -2.23 -10.88
CA ILE A 534 -17.51 -1.98 -11.09
C ILE A 534 -18.09 -1.57 -9.74
N GLU A 535 -18.70 -0.38 -9.69
CA GLU A 535 -19.37 0.18 -8.52
C GLU A 535 -20.42 -0.81 -8.00
N ILE A 536 -20.12 -1.48 -6.89
CA ILE A 536 -21.03 -2.41 -6.22
C ILE A 536 -22.04 -1.54 -5.46
N GLN A 537 -23.22 -1.32 -6.05
CA GLN A 537 -24.30 -0.67 -5.35
C GLN A 537 -25.04 -1.69 -4.46
N PRO A 538 -25.36 -1.34 -3.19
CA PRO A 538 -26.03 -2.26 -2.28
C PRO A 538 -27.45 -2.59 -2.78
N PRO A 539 -27.91 -3.85 -2.64
CA PRO A 539 -29.25 -4.24 -3.07
C PRO A 539 -30.33 -3.69 -2.14
N GLU A 540 -31.46 -3.28 -2.73
CA GLU A 540 -32.66 -2.91 -2.00
C GLU A 540 -33.22 -4.13 -1.23
N LEU A 541 -33.34 -4.00 0.10
CA LEU A 541 -33.86 -5.03 1.01
C LEU A 541 -35.32 -5.41 0.68
N ASN A 542 -35.52 -6.60 0.10
CA ASN A 542 -36.83 -7.25 0.01
C ASN A 542 -36.92 -8.45 0.98
N LYS A 543 -37.97 -8.46 1.80
CA LYS A 543 -38.28 -9.49 2.80
C LYS A 543 -39.17 -10.60 2.22
N GLY A 544 -38.86 -11.86 2.53
CA GLY A 544 -39.75 -13.04 2.42
C GLY A 544 -38.96 -14.28 2.00
N SER A 545 -38.69 -15.29 2.84
CA SER A 545 -39.54 -16.27 3.56
C SER A 545 -39.31 -17.68 2.98
N ASP A 546 -38.73 -18.55 3.81
CA ASP A 546 -38.86 -20.01 3.97
C ASP A 546 -38.96 -20.94 2.74
N SER A 547 -38.13 -21.98 2.67
CA SER A 547 -38.34 -23.29 3.35
C SER A 547 -37.51 -24.43 2.71
N HIS A 548 -36.87 -25.26 3.55
CA HIS A 548 -36.73 -26.75 3.54
C HIS A 548 -36.40 -27.49 2.22
N GLU A 549 -35.65 -28.59 2.11
CA GLU A 549 -35.27 -29.74 2.96
C GLU A 549 -34.26 -30.56 2.08
N ASP A 550 -33.09 -30.95 2.59
CA ASP A 550 -32.71 -32.30 3.08
C ASP A 550 -32.07 -33.30 2.07
N ALA A 551 -31.08 -34.02 2.64
CA ALA A 551 -30.68 -35.41 2.42
C ALA A 551 -29.48 -35.77 1.50
N GLU A 552 -28.32 -35.90 2.17
CA GLU A 552 -27.50 -37.12 2.36
C GLU A 552 -27.03 -38.02 1.20
N SER A 553 -25.71 -38.31 1.22
CA SER A 553 -25.09 -39.67 1.28
C SER A 553 -23.77 -39.69 0.47
N SER A 554 -22.58 -39.57 1.08
CA SER A 554 -21.73 -40.60 1.74
C SER A 554 -21.16 -41.70 0.82
N ALA A 555 -19.83 -41.71 0.65
CA ALA A 555 -19.00 -42.93 0.54
C ALA A 555 -17.48 -42.62 0.58
N THR A 556 -16.84 -43.18 1.60
CA THR A 556 -15.42 -43.12 1.99
C THR A 556 -14.64 -44.31 1.44
N ILE A 557 -13.42 -44.13 0.90
CA ILE A 557 -12.31 -45.14 0.89
C ILE A 557 -10.97 -44.35 0.83
N LEU A 558 -10.18 -44.14 1.88
CA LEU A 558 -9.24 -44.99 2.65
C LEU A 558 -8.00 -45.55 1.91
N GLY A 559 -6.82 -45.02 2.32
CA GLY A 559 -5.52 -45.70 2.35
C GLY A 559 -4.65 -45.47 1.10
N SER A 560 -3.36 -45.15 1.17
CA SER A 560 -2.37 -45.40 2.23
C SER A 560 -1.10 -44.58 2.02
N SER A 561 -0.51 -44.19 3.14
CA SER A 561 0.77 -43.54 3.34
C SER A 561 1.99 -44.43 3.05
N ILE A 562 3.18 -43.81 3.11
CA ILE A 562 4.54 -44.28 3.50
C ILE A 562 5.54 -43.59 2.54
N GLY A 563 6.58 -42.88 2.95
CA GLY A 563 7.20 -42.71 4.26
C GLY A 563 8.41 -41.78 4.12
N GLY A 564 8.67 -41.00 5.17
CA GLY A 564 9.78 -40.06 5.24
C GLY A 564 11.14 -40.70 5.53
N PHE A 565 12.18 -39.87 5.41
CA PHE A 565 13.49 -40.13 6.02
C PHE A 565 13.97 -38.88 6.76
N LEU A 566 14.17 -39.04 8.07
CA LEU A 566 14.85 -38.13 8.98
C LEU A 566 16.37 -38.16 8.75
N VAL A 567 17.03 -37.02 9.00
CA VAL A 567 18.43 -36.98 9.44
C VAL A 567 18.57 -36.07 10.68
N SER A 568 19.39 -36.56 11.60
CA SER A 568 19.59 -36.23 13.01
C SER A 568 20.38 -34.95 13.33
N ARG A 569 20.02 -34.31 14.45
CA ARG A 569 20.75 -33.23 15.17
C ARG A 569 21.79 -33.78 16.17
N HIS A 570 22.85 -33.00 16.42
CA HIS A 570 23.52 -32.88 17.74
C HIS A 570 24.11 -31.46 17.94
N PRO A 571 24.30 -30.99 19.20
CA PRO A 571 23.88 -29.65 19.62
C PRO A 571 25.03 -28.74 20.06
N GLY A 572 24.78 -27.42 20.07
CA GLY A 572 25.62 -26.48 20.82
C GLY A 572 25.77 -25.10 20.18
N LEU A 573 24.68 -24.33 20.11
CA LEU A 573 24.64 -22.87 20.13
C LEU A 573 23.15 -22.50 20.15
N THR A 574 22.68 -21.77 21.17
CA THR A 574 21.33 -21.18 21.15
C THR A 574 21.30 -20.06 20.12
N LEU A 575 21.08 -20.45 18.87
CA LEU A 575 20.58 -19.60 17.81
C LEU A 575 19.12 -19.29 18.11
N PHE A 576 18.78 -18.00 18.13
CA PHE A 576 17.40 -17.56 18.01
C PHE A 576 16.83 -18.17 16.71
N ASP A 577 15.70 -18.86 16.85
CA ASP A 577 14.99 -19.48 15.74
C ASP A 577 14.36 -18.37 14.88
N PRO A 578 14.70 -18.23 13.58
CA PRO A 578 14.16 -17.15 12.74
C PRO A 578 12.64 -17.25 12.50
N ALA A 579 12.01 -18.37 12.87
CA ALA A 579 10.56 -18.58 12.73
C ALA A 579 9.70 -17.80 13.75
N VAL A 580 10.30 -17.05 14.68
CA VAL A 580 9.57 -16.28 15.72
C VAL A 580 9.60 -14.76 15.46
N ALA A 581 10.25 -14.31 14.38
CA ALA A 581 10.39 -12.87 14.08
C ALA A 581 9.24 -12.28 13.25
N VAL A 582 8.27 -13.10 12.81
CA VAL A 582 7.12 -12.67 11.99
C VAL A 582 5.95 -12.15 12.85
N ASP A 583 5.91 -12.47 14.15
CA ASP A 583 4.71 -12.25 14.95
C ASP A 583 5.00 -11.46 16.24
N LEU A 584 5.08 -10.14 16.12
CA LEU A 584 5.03 -9.22 17.27
C LEU A 584 3.91 -8.19 17.08
N ASP A 585 2.67 -8.68 16.95
CA ASP A 585 1.46 -7.87 17.13
C ASP A 585 0.92 -8.10 18.56
N PHE A 586 1.48 -7.40 19.53
CA PHE A 586 1.00 -7.45 20.92
C PHE A 586 -0.14 -6.46 21.13
N GLY A 587 -1.35 -6.88 20.80
CA GLY A 587 -2.57 -6.31 21.36
C GLY A 587 -2.62 -6.53 22.87
N ARG A 588 -2.15 -5.55 23.65
CA ARG A 588 -2.30 -5.35 25.11
C ARG A 588 -2.14 -6.59 26.03
N LEU A 589 -1.04 -6.60 26.81
CA LEU A 589 -0.96 -7.33 28.10
C LEU A 589 -0.83 -6.36 29.29
N PRO A 590 -1.30 -6.72 30.49
CA PRO A 590 -1.40 -5.82 31.63
C PRO A 590 -0.06 -5.64 32.37
N ASN A 591 0.19 -4.42 32.83
CA ASN A 591 1.13 -3.98 33.88
C ASN A 591 2.18 -4.99 34.39
N LEU A 592 3.45 -4.74 34.06
CA LEU A 592 4.60 -5.19 34.85
C LEU A 592 5.60 -4.02 35.06
N PRO A 593 6.35 -4.01 36.19
CA PRO A 593 6.62 -2.79 36.94
C PRO A 593 7.86 -2.00 36.50
N GLN A 594 7.82 -0.72 36.88
CA GLN A 594 8.83 0.33 36.72
C GLN A 594 10.23 -0.04 37.24
N HIS A 595 11.24 0.46 36.51
CA HIS A 595 12.66 0.76 36.84
C HIS A 595 13.31 0.20 38.12
N PRO A 596 14.63 -0.06 38.05
CA PRO A 596 15.56 0.34 39.10
C PRO A 596 16.40 1.55 38.67
N GLN A 597 16.40 2.56 39.53
CA GLN A 597 17.23 3.76 39.48
C GLN A 597 18.73 3.45 39.46
N GLU A 598 19.47 4.27 38.72
CA GLU A 598 20.91 4.47 38.87
C GLU A 598 21.25 4.92 40.31
N GLN A 599 22.14 4.17 40.97
CA GLN A 599 22.91 4.68 42.11
C GLN A 599 24.31 5.09 41.62
N ARG A 600 24.66 6.36 41.83
CA ARG A 600 26.02 6.89 41.68
C ARG A 600 26.93 6.41 42.82
N PRO A 601 28.25 6.32 42.60
CA PRO A 601 29.18 5.67 43.52
C PRO A 601 29.62 6.57 44.68
N ARG A 602 30.00 5.95 45.80
CA ARG A 602 30.88 6.55 46.82
C ARG A 602 32.11 5.65 47.01
N VAL A 603 33.27 6.32 46.95
CA VAL A 603 34.66 5.91 47.20
C VAL A 603 35.32 5.09 46.09
#